data_AF-A0A1V5JNJ2-F1
#
_entry.id   AF-A0A1V5JNJ2-F1
#
_cell.length_a   1.000
_cell.length_b   1.000
_cell.length_c   1.000
_cell.angle_alpha   90.00
_cell.angle_beta   90.00
_cell.angle_gamma   90.00
#
_symmetry.space_group_name_H-M   'P 1'
#
loop_
_entity.id
_entity.type
_entity.pdbx_description
1 polymer ?
#
loop_
_entity_poly.entity_id
_entity_poly.type
_entity_poly.pdbx_seq_one_letter_code
_entity_poly.pdbx_strand_id
1 'polypeptide(L)'
;MSKKLVLVLLLTLMLPGALLADTYMKQRTHTDAVVIMGQTQPAKDSVEDVWIKSGMVNTRSGSQGSLLRLDQKKLYSLNHAAKTYTEQSLNFGKMMNDAGMTAEQQAMLKKFAGSMLKTSVAVKDTGETKKIGKWNCRKYVQTIKSGAGPITAEIWTTTDIKADYGQLAEWQAALRSIQPGLSDQYAALSQELKKMNGVPVLTVSTAKIMGASVRTVTELLDFKTGTAPAGTFELPQGYNRKSCNCPD
;
A
#
# COMPACT_ATOMS: atom_id res chain seq x y z
N MET A 1 -10.46 20.69 -11.91
CA MET A 1 -11.30 19.71 -11.20
C MET A 1 -10.41 18.57 -10.69
N SER A 2 -10.64 18.18 -9.43
CA SER A 2 -9.69 17.60 -8.47
C SER A 2 -8.78 16.47 -8.96
N LYS A 3 -7.47 16.76 -9.07
CA LYS A 3 -6.40 15.75 -9.05
C LYS A 3 -6.15 15.38 -7.58
N LYS A 4 -6.82 14.35 -7.07
CA LYS A 4 -6.55 13.83 -5.73
C LYS A 4 -5.37 12.87 -5.82
N LEU A 5 -4.18 13.37 -5.46
CA LEU A 5 -3.02 12.55 -5.12
C LEU A 5 -3.34 11.83 -3.80
N VAL A 6 -4.04 10.71 -3.86
CA VAL A 6 -4.21 9.80 -2.72
C VAL A 6 -3.19 8.70 -2.90
N LEU A 7 -1.94 9.01 -2.56
CA LEU A 7 -0.94 7.99 -2.30
C LEU A 7 -1.20 7.46 -0.88
N VAL A 8 -2.32 6.75 -0.70
CA VAL A 8 -2.50 5.94 0.51
C VAL A 8 -1.59 4.74 0.31
N LEU A 9 -0.39 4.87 0.87
CA LEU A 9 0.57 3.79 1.01
C LEU A 9 -0.02 2.78 2.01
N LEU A 10 -0.99 1.98 1.59
CA LEU A 10 -1.54 0.87 2.37
C LEU A 10 -0.58 -0.33 2.29
N LEU A 11 0.60 -0.17 2.88
CA LEU A 11 1.59 -1.24 3.01
C LEU A 11 1.31 -2.06 4.29
N THR A 12 0.15 -2.72 4.34
CA THR A 12 -0.14 -3.75 5.35
C THR A 12 -0.71 -4.98 4.67
N LEU A 13 0.15 -5.65 3.91
CA LEU A 13 -0.09 -7.03 3.54
C LEU A 13 1.18 -7.86 3.71
N MET A 14 1.23 -8.58 4.83
CA MET A 14 2.16 -9.66 5.04
C MET A 14 1.36 -10.95 4.98
N LEU A 15 1.55 -11.72 3.90
CA LEU A 15 0.79 -12.94 3.64
C LEU A 15 1.64 -14.20 3.84
N PRO A 16 1.04 -15.28 4.39
CA PRO A 16 1.72 -16.55 4.69
C PRO A 16 1.44 -17.95 4.06
N GLY A 17 2.40 -18.47 3.28
CA GLY A 17 2.71 -19.67 2.42
C GLY A 17 1.75 -20.82 2.07
N ALA A 18 1.28 -20.93 0.81
CA ALA A 18 1.02 -22.19 0.07
C ALA A 18 0.94 -21.95 -1.47
N LEU A 19 1.45 -22.91 -2.24
CA LEU A 19 1.64 -22.94 -3.71
C LEU A 19 0.58 -22.22 -4.58
N LEU A 20 1.07 -21.38 -5.52
CA LEU A 20 0.52 -21.01 -6.85
C LEU A 20 -0.95 -20.57 -6.95
N ALA A 21 -1.62 -20.25 -5.84
CA ALA A 21 -2.95 -19.66 -5.86
C ALA A 21 -2.84 -18.13 -5.83
N ASP A 22 -3.48 -17.47 -6.79
CA ASP A 22 -3.71 -16.04 -6.72
C ASP A 22 -4.57 -15.75 -5.48
N THR A 23 -4.30 -14.65 -4.81
CA THR A 23 -5.02 -14.25 -3.59
C THR A 23 -6.00 -13.15 -3.93
N TYR A 24 -7.24 -13.32 -3.51
CA TYR A 24 -8.28 -12.30 -3.56
C TYR A 24 -8.61 -11.81 -2.15
N MET A 25 -8.76 -10.50 -2.03
CA MET A 25 -9.28 -9.85 -0.83
C MET A 25 -10.29 -8.80 -1.21
N LYS A 26 -11.34 -8.71 -0.41
CA LYS A 26 -12.28 -7.60 -0.44
C LYS A 26 -12.13 -6.81 0.84
N GLN A 27 -11.89 -5.51 0.73
CA GLN A 27 -11.69 -4.65 1.90
C GLN A 27 -12.63 -3.45 1.84
N ARG A 28 -13.10 -3.01 3.00
CA ARG A 28 -13.78 -1.72 3.17
C ARG A 28 -12.84 -0.77 3.88
N THR A 29 -12.70 0.44 3.35
CA THR A 29 -11.97 1.53 4.00
C THR A 29 -12.90 2.69 4.27
N HIS A 30 -13.00 3.11 5.52
CA HIS A 30 -13.65 4.33 5.95
C HIS A 30 -12.57 5.35 6.32
N THR A 31 -12.68 6.57 5.81
CA THR A 31 -11.86 7.71 6.22
C THR A 31 -12.77 8.78 6.81
N ASP A 32 -12.45 9.19 8.04
CA ASP A 32 -13.21 10.22 8.75
C ASP A 32 -13.09 11.58 8.02
N ALA A 33 -14.07 12.47 8.24
CA ALA A 33 -13.99 13.82 7.70
C ALA A 33 -12.79 14.57 8.30
N VAL A 34 -12.08 15.34 7.48
CA VAL A 34 -10.91 16.10 7.92
C VAL A 34 -10.85 17.47 7.26
N VAL A 35 -10.46 18.48 8.02
CA VAL A 35 -10.14 19.81 7.50
C VAL A 35 -8.63 19.91 7.34
N ILE A 36 -8.17 20.11 6.11
CA ILE A 36 -6.75 20.28 5.78
C ILE A 36 -6.60 21.61 5.07
N MET A 37 -5.77 22.51 5.61
CA MET A 37 -5.53 23.84 5.02
C MET A 37 -6.81 24.62 4.69
N GLY A 38 -7.80 24.60 5.59
CA GLY A 38 -9.10 25.28 5.41
C GLY A 38 -10.06 24.62 4.42
N GLN A 39 -9.65 23.53 3.76
CA GLN A 39 -10.51 22.74 2.88
C GLN A 39 -11.08 21.55 3.65
N THR A 40 -12.41 21.45 3.71
CA THR A 40 -13.09 20.32 4.32
C THR A 40 -13.15 19.16 3.34
N GLN A 41 -12.59 18.02 3.72
CA GLN A 41 -12.80 16.75 3.04
C GLN A 41 -13.86 15.96 3.82
N PRO A 42 -15.01 15.63 3.20
CA PRO A 42 -16.05 14.85 3.86
C PRO A 42 -15.55 13.43 4.12
N ALA A 43 -16.18 12.75 5.08
CA ALA A 43 -15.96 11.34 5.31
C ALA A 43 -16.26 10.55 4.04
N LYS A 44 -15.54 9.45 3.84
CA LYS A 44 -15.66 8.63 2.64
C LYS A 44 -15.49 7.16 2.98
N ASP A 45 -16.38 6.36 2.40
CA ASP A 45 -16.23 4.91 2.32
C ASP A 45 -15.76 4.49 0.92
N SER A 46 -14.86 3.52 0.87
CA SER A 46 -14.53 2.77 -0.34
C SER A 46 -14.56 1.27 -0.06
N VAL A 47 -14.98 0.51 -1.06
CA VAL A 47 -14.84 -0.94 -1.06
C VAL A 47 -13.92 -1.30 -2.21
N GLU A 48 -12.89 -2.07 -1.90
CA GLU A 48 -11.80 -2.37 -2.79
C GLU A 48 -11.65 -3.87 -2.97
N ASP A 49 -11.55 -4.28 -4.23
CA ASP A 49 -11.18 -5.62 -4.63
C ASP A 49 -9.68 -5.64 -4.90
N VAL A 50 -8.97 -6.58 -4.28
CA VAL A 50 -7.53 -6.73 -4.42
C VAL A 50 -7.21 -8.14 -4.88
N TRP A 51 -6.53 -8.26 -6.01
CA TRP A 51 -5.95 -9.50 -6.51
C TRP A 51 -4.44 -9.43 -6.45
N ILE A 52 -3.83 -10.50 -5.97
CA ILE A 52 -2.39 -10.62 -5.80
C ILE A 52 -1.95 -11.93 -6.44
N LYS A 53 -0.90 -11.82 -7.26
CA LYS A 53 -0.18 -12.94 -7.85
C LYS A 53 1.29 -12.59 -7.77
N SER A 54 2.19 -13.57 -7.75
CA SER A 54 3.65 -13.39 -7.80
C SER A 54 4.07 -12.15 -8.64
N GLY A 55 4.60 -11.13 -7.97
CA GLY A 55 5.06 -9.88 -8.59
C GLY A 55 3.99 -8.91 -9.11
N MET A 56 2.69 -9.20 -8.96
CA MET A 56 1.59 -8.44 -9.56
C MET A 56 0.47 -8.17 -8.56
N VAL A 57 -0.05 -6.95 -8.55
CA VAL A 57 -1.19 -6.56 -7.70
C VAL A 57 -2.16 -5.77 -8.54
N ASN A 58 -3.42 -6.20 -8.58
CA ASN A 58 -4.51 -5.40 -9.12
C ASN A 58 -5.39 -4.94 -7.95
N THR A 59 -5.62 -3.63 -7.86
CA THR A 59 -6.63 -3.07 -6.96
C THR A 59 -7.71 -2.38 -7.77
N ARG A 60 -8.96 -2.53 -7.33
CA ARG A 60 -10.11 -1.85 -7.95
C ARG A 60 -11.01 -1.27 -6.87
N SER A 61 -11.34 0.00 -7.02
CA SER A 61 -12.20 0.79 -6.13
C SER A 61 -13.19 1.58 -6.98
N GLY A 62 -14.36 0.99 -7.23
CA GLY A 62 -15.37 1.56 -8.13
C GLY A 62 -14.85 1.76 -9.56
N SER A 63 -14.76 3.01 -10.00
CA SER A 63 -14.26 3.39 -11.33
C SER A 63 -12.76 3.64 -11.39
N GLN A 64 -12.04 3.58 -10.26
CA GLN A 64 -10.59 3.70 -10.21
C GLN A 64 -9.97 2.34 -9.93
N GLY A 65 -8.72 2.16 -10.34
CA GLY A 65 -7.95 0.98 -10.00
C GLY A 65 -6.46 1.23 -10.15
N SER A 66 -5.67 0.26 -9.73
CA SER A 66 -4.24 0.24 -10.02
C SER A 66 -3.80 -1.16 -10.38
N LEU A 67 -2.79 -1.24 -11.24
CA LEU A 67 -2.13 -2.49 -11.60
C LEU A 67 -0.64 -2.28 -11.38
N LEU A 68 -0.09 -2.95 -10.38
CA LEU A 68 1.34 -3.04 -10.18
C LEU A 68 1.90 -4.27 -10.88
N ARG A 69 3.00 -4.07 -11.61
CA ARG A 69 3.73 -5.08 -12.37
C ARG A 69 5.22 -4.98 -11.99
N LEU A 70 5.65 -5.76 -11.01
CA LEU A 70 7.05 -5.77 -10.56
C LEU A 70 7.97 -6.37 -11.62
N ASP A 71 7.49 -7.35 -12.39
CA ASP A 71 8.15 -7.91 -13.57
C ASP A 71 8.47 -6.83 -14.61
N GLN A 72 7.59 -5.84 -14.77
CA GLN A 72 7.77 -4.70 -15.67
C GLN A 72 8.38 -3.47 -14.98
N LYS A 73 8.53 -3.49 -13.65
CA LYS A 73 8.86 -2.33 -12.81
C LYS A 73 7.96 -1.13 -13.09
N LYS A 74 6.65 -1.37 -13.22
CA LYS A 74 5.64 -0.35 -13.55
C LYS A 74 4.47 -0.37 -12.58
N LEU A 75 3.95 0.81 -12.32
CA LEU A 75 2.64 1.03 -11.70
C LEU A 75 1.73 1.71 -12.72
N TYR A 76 0.58 1.10 -12.95
CA TYR A 76 -0.47 1.65 -13.80
C TYR A 76 -1.61 2.16 -12.92
N SER A 77 -1.99 3.42 -13.09
CA SER A 77 -3.22 3.96 -12.48
C SER A 77 -4.33 3.92 -13.52
N LEU A 78 -5.44 3.28 -13.18
CA LEU A 78 -6.54 2.98 -14.08
C LEU A 78 -7.75 3.85 -13.76
N ASN A 79 -8.34 4.47 -14.78
CA ASN A 79 -9.65 5.09 -14.70
C ASN A 79 -10.59 4.35 -15.65
N HIS A 80 -11.43 3.49 -15.07
CA HIS A 80 -12.36 2.64 -15.80
C HIS A 80 -13.53 3.44 -16.41
N ALA A 81 -13.94 4.54 -15.79
CA ALA A 81 -15.00 5.40 -16.33
C ALA A 81 -14.54 6.11 -17.62
N ALA A 82 -13.31 6.62 -17.62
CA ALA A 82 -12.72 7.30 -18.78
C ALA A 82 -12.03 6.35 -19.76
N LYS A 83 -11.94 5.05 -19.44
CA LYS A 83 -11.14 4.04 -20.17
C LYS A 83 -9.73 4.56 -20.45
N THR A 84 -9.07 5.06 -19.43
CA THR A 84 -7.71 5.60 -19.56
C THR A 84 -6.79 5.07 -18.49
N TYR A 85 -5.50 5.05 -18.77
CA TYR A 85 -4.47 4.73 -17.78
C TYR A 85 -3.29 5.70 -17.82
N THR A 86 -2.62 5.86 -16.68
CA THR A 86 -1.29 6.47 -16.62
C THR A 86 -0.28 5.42 -16.19
N GLU A 87 0.94 5.50 -16.70
CA GLU A 87 2.03 4.60 -16.36
C GLU A 87 3.10 5.37 -15.59
N GLN A 88 3.59 4.78 -14.50
CA GLN A 88 4.70 5.29 -13.71
C GLN A 88 5.78 4.22 -13.61
N SER A 89 7.05 4.61 -13.80
CA SER A 89 8.18 3.72 -13.57
C SER A 89 8.42 3.59 -12.07
N LEU A 90 8.60 2.36 -11.59
CA LEU A 90 9.06 2.09 -10.23
C LEU A 90 10.57 2.28 -10.10
N ASN A 91 11.31 2.49 -11.20
CA ASN A 91 12.73 2.79 -11.12
C ASN A 91 12.90 4.25 -10.73
N PHE A 92 13.11 4.51 -9.43
CA PHE A 92 13.35 5.85 -8.91
C PHE A 92 14.49 6.56 -9.63
N GLY A 93 15.59 5.87 -9.97
CA GLY A 93 16.70 6.45 -10.72
C GLY A 93 16.27 6.98 -12.10
N LYS A 94 15.44 6.21 -12.81
CA LYS A 94 14.86 6.64 -14.08
C LYS A 94 13.88 7.80 -13.91
N MET A 95 13.02 7.76 -12.90
CA MET A 95 12.06 8.82 -12.60
C MET A 95 12.78 10.17 -12.34
N MET A 96 13.88 10.14 -11.61
CA MET A 96 14.69 11.34 -11.32
C MET A 96 15.38 11.92 -12.55
N ASN A 97 15.89 11.04 -13.43
CA ASN A 97 16.54 11.45 -14.66
C ASN A 97 15.52 12.01 -15.67
N ASP A 98 14.37 11.35 -15.82
CA ASP A 98 13.29 11.77 -16.73
C ASP A 98 12.66 13.11 -16.27
N ALA A 99 12.74 13.45 -14.98
CA ALA A 99 12.28 14.72 -14.41
C ALA A 99 13.27 15.89 -14.62
N GLY A 100 14.38 15.68 -15.33
CA GLY A 100 15.35 16.74 -15.65
C GLY A 100 16.08 17.32 -14.44
N MET A 101 16.05 16.63 -13.30
CA MET A 101 16.61 17.15 -12.04
C MET A 101 18.13 17.19 -12.07
N THR A 102 18.72 18.28 -11.58
CA THR A 102 20.18 18.43 -11.47
C THR A 102 20.75 17.45 -10.44
N ALA A 103 22.04 17.14 -10.51
CA ALA A 103 22.70 16.23 -9.57
C ALA A 103 22.54 16.67 -8.10
N GLU A 104 22.49 17.98 -7.83
CA GLU A 104 22.27 18.55 -6.49
C GLU A 104 20.83 18.35 -6.02
N GLN A 105 19.85 18.58 -6.90
CA GLN A 105 18.44 18.29 -6.60
C GLN A 105 18.21 16.80 -6.36
N GLN A 106 18.89 15.94 -7.13
CA GLN A 106 18.87 14.49 -6.92
C GLN A 106 19.48 14.10 -5.57
N ALA A 107 20.61 14.71 -5.18
CA ALA A 107 21.25 14.46 -3.89
C ALA A 107 20.37 14.93 -2.72
N MET A 108 19.74 16.10 -2.86
CA MET A 108 18.79 16.63 -1.87
C MET A 108 17.56 15.72 -1.73
N LEU A 109 16.98 15.25 -2.84
CA LEU A 109 15.83 14.35 -2.79
C LEU A 109 16.21 12.97 -2.22
N LYS A 110 17.39 12.42 -2.54
CA LYS A 110 17.90 11.19 -1.91
C LYS A 110 18.09 11.35 -0.41
N LYS A 111 18.64 12.48 0.03
CA LYS A 111 18.80 12.82 1.45
C LYS A 111 17.44 12.96 2.14
N PHE A 112 16.47 13.58 1.46
CA PHE A 112 15.11 13.72 1.96
C PHE A 112 14.36 12.38 2.03
N ALA A 113 14.42 11.56 0.99
CA ALA A 113 13.84 10.20 0.95
C ALA A 113 14.46 9.30 2.03
N GLY A 114 15.80 9.33 2.16
CA GLY A 114 16.51 8.65 3.24
C GLY A 114 16.12 9.16 4.62
N SER A 115 15.83 10.46 4.78
CA SER A 115 15.35 11.05 6.04
C SER A 115 13.89 10.71 6.35
N MET A 116 13.04 10.54 5.33
CA MET A 116 11.67 10.03 5.51
C MET A 116 11.68 8.56 5.96
N LEU A 117 12.63 7.76 5.44
CA LEU A 117 12.85 6.36 5.79
C LEU A 117 13.70 6.13 7.04
N LYS A 118 14.26 7.18 7.65
CA LYS A 118 14.64 7.20 9.09
C LYS A 118 13.40 7.19 9.99
N THR A 119 12.35 6.50 9.55
CA THR A 119 11.13 6.21 10.27
C THR A 119 11.43 5.03 11.19
N SER A 120 11.31 5.22 12.50
CA SER A 120 11.31 4.06 13.40
C SER A 120 9.92 3.44 13.37
N VAL A 121 9.86 2.15 13.08
CA VAL A 121 8.66 1.33 13.22
C VAL A 121 8.81 0.52 14.50
N ALA A 122 7.73 0.43 15.27
CA ALA A 122 7.66 -0.42 16.44
C ALA A 122 6.34 -1.17 16.41
N VAL A 123 6.39 -2.48 16.56
CA VAL A 123 5.20 -3.32 16.72
C VAL A 123 5.18 -3.91 18.12
N LYS A 124 4.04 -3.75 18.80
CA LYS A 124 3.77 -4.34 20.11
C LYS A 124 2.57 -5.29 20.01
N ASP A 125 2.78 -6.57 20.33
CA ASP A 125 1.69 -7.51 20.61
C ASP A 125 1.05 -7.10 21.94
N THR A 126 -0.27 -6.93 21.98
CA THR A 126 -0.97 -6.53 23.21
C THR A 126 -1.51 -7.70 24.00
N GLY A 127 -1.50 -8.92 23.46
CA GLY A 127 -2.12 -10.09 24.07
C GLY A 127 -3.64 -10.14 23.93
N GLU A 128 -4.28 -9.04 23.53
CA GLU A 128 -5.73 -8.97 23.40
C GLU A 128 -6.21 -9.80 22.22
N THR A 129 -7.34 -10.48 22.43
CA THR A 129 -8.03 -11.25 21.41
C THR A 129 -9.46 -10.78 21.24
N LYS A 130 -9.97 -10.86 20.01
CA LYS A 130 -11.34 -10.46 19.67
C LYS A 130 -11.78 -11.22 18.43
N LYS A 131 -13.05 -11.63 18.40
CA LYS A 131 -13.68 -12.14 17.18
C LYS A 131 -14.14 -10.98 16.32
N ILE A 132 -13.70 -10.91 15.07
CA ILE A 132 -14.09 -9.89 14.08
C ILE A 132 -14.67 -10.63 12.88
N GLY A 133 -15.97 -10.43 12.62
CA GLY A 133 -16.71 -11.23 11.66
C GLY A 133 -16.59 -12.73 11.98
N LYS A 134 -16.01 -13.49 11.05
CA LYS A 134 -15.79 -14.94 11.19
C LYS A 134 -14.41 -15.32 11.74
N TRP A 135 -13.53 -14.35 11.96
CA TRP A 135 -12.13 -14.60 12.30
C TRP A 135 -11.83 -14.36 13.78
N ASN A 136 -11.01 -15.23 14.36
CA ASN A 136 -10.38 -15.03 15.65
C ASN A 136 -9.14 -14.16 15.45
N CYS A 137 -9.12 -13.00 16.09
CA CYS A 137 -8.07 -12.01 15.90
C CYS A 137 -7.28 -11.74 17.16
N ARG A 138 -6.01 -11.38 16.97
CA ARG A 138 -5.10 -10.86 18.00
C ARG A 138 -4.72 -9.43 17.66
N LYS A 139 -4.63 -8.56 18.69
CA LYS A 139 -4.32 -7.14 18.51
C LYS A 139 -2.82 -6.88 18.58
N TYR A 140 -2.37 -6.06 17.65
CA TYR A 140 -1.05 -5.44 17.61
C TYR A 140 -1.22 -3.93 17.56
N VAL A 141 -0.27 -3.21 18.16
CA VAL A 141 -0.16 -1.77 18.02
C VAL A 141 1.13 -1.49 17.26
N GLN A 142 0.98 -0.88 16.08
CA GLN A 142 2.08 -0.39 15.28
C GLN A 142 2.23 1.11 15.50
N THR A 143 3.45 1.55 15.76
CA THR A 143 3.82 2.98 15.79
C THR A 143 4.88 3.23 14.73
N ILE A 144 4.66 4.23 13.89
CA ILE A 144 5.62 4.69 12.87
C ILE A 144 5.94 6.13 13.21
N LYS A 145 7.17 6.42 13.63
CA LYS A 145 7.63 7.79 13.88
C LYS A 145 8.25 8.33 12.61
N SER A 146 7.53 9.17 11.88
CA SER A 146 8.03 9.81 10.65
C SER A 146 8.38 11.27 10.85
N GLY A 147 9.13 11.84 9.89
CA GLY A 147 9.40 13.28 9.85
C GLY A 147 8.13 14.13 9.70
N ALA A 148 7.01 13.56 9.24
CA ALA A 148 5.71 14.23 9.15
C ALA A 148 4.87 14.12 10.46
N GLY A 149 5.35 13.35 11.44
CA GLY A 149 4.65 13.07 12.69
C GLY A 149 4.47 11.57 12.95
N PRO A 150 4.04 11.20 14.17
CA PRO A 150 3.75 9.82 14.50
C PRO A 150 2.46 9.35 13.82
N ILE A 151 2.50 8.13 13.31
CA ILE A 151 1.33 7.36 12.85
C ILE A 151 1.18 6.19 13.83
N THR A 152 -0.03 5.98 14.32
CA THR A 152 -0.35 4.84 15.19
C THR A 152 -1.45 4.03 14.52
N ALA A 153 -1.28 2.71 14.48
CA ALA A 153 -2.27 1.79 13.97
C ALA A 153 -2.54 0.67 14.97
N GLU A 154 -3.81 0.46 15.29
CA GLU A 154 -4.29 -0.77 15.90
C GLU A 154 -4.57 -1.77 14.78
N ILE A 155 -3.92 -2.92 14.82
CA ILE A 155 -3.98 -3.93 13.78
C ILE A 155 -4.45 -5.24 14.43
N TRP A 156 -5.60 -5.73 14.00
CA TRP A 156 -6.14 -7.02 14.39
C TRP A 156 -5.83 -8.02 13.29
N THR A 157 -5.02 -9.03 13.59
CA THR A 157 -4.65 -10.07 12.63
C THR A 157 -5.25 -11.41 13.01
N THR A 158 -5.48 -12.28 12.02
CA THR A 158 -5.97 -13.64 12.22
C THR A 158 -5.04 -14.70 11.62
N THR A 159 -4.93 -15.84 12.30
CA THR A 159 -4.22 -17.03 11.80
C THR A 159 -5.17 -18.09 11.21
N ASP A 160 -6.48 -17.80 11.22
CA ASP A 160 -7.53 -18.63 10.62
C ASP A 160 -7.40 -18.65 9.09
N ILE A 161 -6.81 -17.59 8.51
CA ILE A 161 -6.48 -17.50 7.08
C ILE A 161 -5.09 -18.09 6.85
N LYS A 162 -5.01 -19.12 5.98
CA LYS A 162 -3.76 -19.64 5.41
C LYS A 162 -3.48 -18.87 4.12
N ALA A 163 -2.35 -18.17 4.00
CA ALA A 163 -2.09 -17.28 2.87
C ALA A 163 -0.83 -17.71 2.09
N ASP A 164 -0.09 -16.84 1.38
CA ASP A 164 1.18 -17.20 0.71
C ASP A 164 2.37 -16.25 1.04
N TYR A 165 3.48 -16.79 1.57
CA TYR A 165 4.69 -16.17 2.16
C TYR A 165 5.74 -16.04 1.07
N GLY A 166 5.67 -16.87 0.02
CA GLY A 166 6.54 -16.75 -1.15
C GLY A 166 6.32 -15.41 -1.85
N GLN A 167 5.05 -15.02 -2.04
CA GLN A 167 4.68 -13.74 -2.64
C GLN A 167 5.19 -12.55 -1.82
N LEU A 168 5.24 -12.67 -0.49
CA LEU A 168 5.80 -11.64 0.39
C LEU A 168 7.33 -11.51 0.26
N ALA A 169 8.03 -12.64 0.19
CA ALA A 169 9.48 -12.64 0.01
C ALA A 169 9.88 -12.03 -1.35
N GLU A 170 9.15 -12.37 -2.41
CA GLU A 170 9.30 -11.76 -3.74
C GLU A 170 9.04 -10.26 -3.72
N TRP A 171 7.98 -9.83 -3.02
CA TRP A 171 7.65 -8.41 -2.87
C TRP A 171 8.75 -7.64 -2.12
N GLN A 172 9.25 -8.18 -1.01
CA GLN A 172 10.34 -7.58 -0.26
C GLN A 172 11.64 -7.55 -1.08
N ALA A 173 11.91 -8.59 -1.87
CA ALA A 173 13.04 -8.59 -2.79
C ALA A 173 12.88 -7.52 -3.89
N ALA A 174 11.68 -7.39 -4.47
CA ALA A 174 11.38 -6.40 -5.48
C ALA A 174 11.49 -4.96 -4.96
N LEU A 175 10.94 -4.66 -3.77
CA LEU A 175 11.11 -3.36 -3.11
C LEU A 175 12.58 -3.03 -2.85
N ARG A 176 13.38 -4.00 -2.36
CA ARG A 176 14.83 -3.82 -2.19
C ARG A 176 15.53 -3.53 -3.52
N SER A 177 15.12 -4.18 -4.61
CA SER A 177 15.70 -3.96 -5.94
C SER A 177 15.38 -2.57 -6.52
N ILE A 178 14.25 -1.99 -6.10
CA ILE A 178 13.80 -0.65 -6.51
C ILE A 178 14.58 0.44 -5.77
N GLN A 179 15.03 0.18 -4.52
CA GLN A 179 15.76 1.12 -3.69
C GLN A 179 16.97 0.47 -2.98
N PRO A 180 18.07 0.20 -3.72
CA PRO A 180 19.22 -0.53 -3.18
C PRO A 180 19.96 0.18 -2.03
N GLY A 181 19.89 1.51 -1.94
CA GLY A 181 20.55 2.30 -0.88
C GLY A 181 19.85 2.30 0.48
N LEU A 182 18.79 1.51 0.67
CA LEU A 182 17.93 1.53 1.85
C LEU A 182 17.80 0.13 2.50
N SER A 183 18.70 -0.80 2.15
CA SER A 183 18.69 -2.21 2.56
C SER A 183 18.55 -2.41 4.07
N ASP A 184 19.32 -1.67 4.87
CA ASP A 184 19.38 -1.85 6.33
C ASP A 184 18.09 -1.37 7.00
N GLN A 185 17.47 -0.33 6.45
CA GLN A 185 16.20 0.20 6.92
C GLN A 185 15.05 -0.75 6.58
N TYR A 186 15.09 -1.39 5.40
CA TYR A 186 14.16 -2.47 5.07
C TYR A 186 14.32 -3.68 5.99
N ALA A 187 15.55 -4.02 6.37
CA ALA A 187 15.80 -5.12 7.30
C ALA A 187 15.20 -4.82 8.68
N ALA A 188 15.44 -3.63 9.23
CA ALA A 188 14.85 -3.19 10.51
C ALA A 188 13.31 -3.15 10.46
N LEU A 189 12.74 -2.61 9.38
CA LEU A 189 11.29 -2.61 9.16
C LEU A 189 10.74 -4.05 9.10
N SER A 190 11.39 -4.94 8.35
CA SER A 190 11.00 -6.34 8.23
C SER A 190 11.01 -7.06 9.58
N GLN A 191 12.03 -6.81 10.42
CA GLN A 191 12.11 -7.40 11.77
C GLN A 191 10.94 -6.97 12.66
N GLU A 192 10.55 -5.70 12.63
CA GLU A 192 9.42 -5.21 13.43
C GLU A 192 8.09 -5.76 12.93
N LEU A 193 7.88 -5.77 11.61
CA LEU A 193 6.65 -6.28 11.03
C LEU A 193 6.47 -7.80 11.22
N LYS A 194 7.57 -8.57 11.28
CA LYS A 194 7.55 -10.02 11.59
C LYS A 194 6.97 -10.35 12.96
N LYS A 195 6.88 -9.38 13.88
CA LYS A 195 6.22 -9.57 15.18
C LYS A 195 4.70 -9.75 15.05
N MET A 196 4.10 -9.26 13.97
CA MET A 196 2.70 -9.51 13.66
C MET A 196 2.57 -10.87 12.99
N ASN A 197 1.72 -11.72 13.56
CA ASN A 197 1.41 -13.02 12.97
C ASN A 197 0.01 -13.01 12.35
N GLY A 198 -0.15 -13.59 11.16
CA GLY A 198 -1.43 -13.71 10.49
C GLY A 198 -1.81 -12.52 9.59
N VAL A 199 -3.01 -12.60 9.02
CA VAL A 199 -3.53 -11.64 8.03
C VAL A 199 -4.30 -10.53 8.75
N PRO A 200 -4.05 -9.24 8.48
CA PRO A 200 -4.86 -8.13 9.00
C PRO A 200 -6.33 -8.25 8.58
N VAL A 201 -7.23 -8.25 9.57
CA VAL A 201 -8.69 -8.27 9.40
C VAL A 201 -9.29 -6.91 9.69
N LEU A 202 -8.74 -6.17 10.65
CA LEU A 202 -9.16 -4.82 10.99
C LEU A 202 -7.94 -3.98 11.32
N THR A 203 -7.81 -2.83 10.64
CA THR A 203 -6.78 -1.84 10.93
C THR A 203 -7.45 -0.51 11.20
N VAL A 204 -7.19 0.07 12.38
CA VAL A 204 -7.59 1.43 12.73
C VAL A 204 -6.33 2.27 12.83
N SER A 205 -6.14 3.16 11.87
CA SER A 205 -4.95 4.00 11.75
C SER A 205 -5.31 5.45 12.04
N THR A 206 -4.45 6.15 12.78
CA THR A 206 -4.49 7.60 12.92
C THR A 206 -3.15 8.18 12.52
N ALA A 207 -3.19 9.10 11.54
CA ALA A 207 -2.03 9.85 11.09
C ALA A 207 -2.25 11.36 11.32
N LYS A 208 -1.20 12.07 11.72
CA LYS A 208 -1.21 13.53 11.71
C LYS A 208 -0.67 14.03 10.37
N ILE A 209 -1.47 14.77 9.63
CA ILE A 209 -1.09 15.38 8.34
C ILE A 209 -1.31 16.88 8.47
N MET A 210 -0.23 17.67 8.38
CA MET A 210 -0.30 19.14 8.42
C MET A 210 -1.10 19.69 9.63
N GLY A 211 -0.92 19.07 10.81
CA GLY A 211 -1.62 19.45 12.04
C GLY A 211 -3.02 18.86 12.22
N ALA A 212 -3.64 18.33 11.16
CA ALA A 212 -4.92 17.64 11.23
C ALA A 212 -4.74 16.15 11.53
N SER A 213 -5.64 15.57 12.32
CA SER A 213 -5.66 14.12 12.57
C SER A 213 -6.59 13.46 11.57
N VAL A 214 -6.06 12.53 10.77
CA VAL A 214 -6.82 11.70 9.83
C VAL A 214 -6.90 10.31 10.40
N ARG A 215 -8.13 9.85 10.65
CA ARG A 215 -8.41 8.49 11.09
C ARG A 215 -9.00 7.68 9.93
N THR A 216 -8.48 6.47 9.78
CA THR A 216 -8.88 5.53 8.74
C THR A 216 -9.12 4.16 9.36
N VAL A 217 -10.23 3.52 8.98
CA VAL A 217 -10.59 2.16 9.37
C VAL A 217 -10.62 1.29 8.13
N THR A 218 -9.80 0.24 8.08
CA THR A 218 -9.83 -0.75 7.01
C THR A 218 -10.25 -2.11 7.57
N GLU A 219 -11.25 -2.73 6.97
CA GLU A 219 -11.79 -4.03 7.37
C GLU A 219 -11.75 -5.01 6.19
N LEU A 220 -11.26 -6.22 6.44
CA LEU A 220 -11.31 -7.33 5.51
C LEU A 220 -12.74 -7.92 5.51
N LEU A 221 -13.39 -7.91 4.36
CA LEU A 221 -14.74 -8.44 4.17
C LEU A 221 -14.72 -9.87 3.62
N ASP A 222 -13.77 -10.16 2.74
CA ASP A 222 -13.64 -11.48 2.11
C ASP A 222 -12.18 -11.80 1.82
N PHE A 223 -11.84 -13.08 1.83
CA PHE A 223 -10.52 -13.62 1.51
C PHE A 223 -10.68 -14.96 0.82
N LYS A 224 -10.03 -15.12 -0.34
CA LYS A 224 -10.05 -16.36 -1.12
C LYS A 224 -8.68 -16.59 -1.76
N THR A 225 -8.31 -17.86 -1.90
CA THR A 225 -7.21 -18.29 -2.76
C THR A 225 -7.81 -19.02 -3.97
N GLY A 226 -7.23 -18.80 -5.15
CA GLY A 226 -7.69 -19.44 -6.38
C GLY A 226 -7.07 -18.82 -7.62
N THR A 227 -7.55 -19.18 -8.79
CA THR A 227 -7.10 -18.53 -10.03
C THR A 227 -7.84 -17.21 -10.22
N ALA A 228 -7.09 -16.12 -10.42
CA ALA A 228 -7.67 -14.84 -10.74
C ALA A 228 -8.39 -14.92 -12.11
N PRO A 229 -9.49 -14.18 -12.31
CA PRO A 229 -10.14 -14.10 -13.61
C PRO A 229 -9.15 -13.73 -14.72
N ALA A 230 -9.37 -14.26 -15.92
CA ALA A 230 -8.55 -13.93 -17.09
C ALA A 230 -8.49 -12.41 -17.29
N GLY A 231 -7.29 -11.89 -17.61
CA GLY A 231 -7.06 -10.45 -17.79
C GLY A 231 -6.94 -9.63 -16.49
N THR A 232 -7.07 -10.23 -15.30
CA THR A 232 -6.96 -9.50 -14.01
C THR A 232 -5.63 -8.75 -13.88
N PHE A 233 -4.54 -9.32 -14.41
CA PHE A 233 -3.21 -8.71 -14.32
C PHE A 233 -2.74 -8.07 -15.63
N GLU A 234 -3.67 -7.84 -16.56
CA GLU A 234 -3.42 -7.20 -17.84
C GLU A 234 -3.98 -5.78 -17.88
N LEU A 235 -3.42 -4.93 -18.73
CA LEU A 235 -4.06 -3.66 -19.02
C LEU A 235 -5.38 -3.91 -19.76
N PRO A 236 -6.51 -3.33 -19.32
CA PRO A 236 -7.78 -3.56 -19.98
C PRO A 236 -7.74 -3.13 -21.44
N GLN A 237 -8.25 -3.99 -22.34
CA GLN A 237 -8.32 -3.67 -23.77
C GLN A 237 -9.15 -2.41 -24.03
N GLY A 238 -8.71 -1.59 -25.00
CA GLY A 238 -9.38 -0.35 -25.39
C GLY A 238 -9.13 0.84 -24.45
N TYR A 239 -8.18 0.74 -23.52
CA TYR A 239 -7.82 1.86 -22.66
C TYR A 239 -6.75 2.74 -23.32
N ASN A 240 -6.94 4.05 -23.22
CA ASN A 240 -5.99 5.02 -23.77
C ASN A 240 -4.98 5.47 -22.72
N ARG A 241 -3.70 5.44 -23.09
CA ARG A 241 -2.64 6.01 -22.25
C ARG A 241 -2.82 7.54 -22.18
N LYS A 242 -2.80 8.10 -20.98
CA LYS A 242 -2.60 9.54 -20.77
C LYS A 242 -1.16 9.82 -20.38
N SER A 243 -0.63 10.97 -20.81
CA SER A 243 0.62 11.49 -20.28
C SER A 243 0.48 11.71 -18.78
N CYS A 244 1.48 11.26 -18.03
CA CYS A 244 1.64 11.68 -16.66
C CYS A 244 2.14 13.12 -16.71
N ASN A 245 1.25 14.12 -16.71
CA ASN A 245 1.67 15.50 -16.48
C ASN A 245 2.08 15.60 -15.00
N CYS A 246 3.29 15.15 -14.68
CA CYS A 246 4.01 15.68 -13.55
C CYS A 246 4.18 17.18 -13.83
N PRO A 247 3.68 18.07 -12.97
CA PRO A 247 3.97 19.49 -13.13
C PRO A 247 5.49 19.69 -13.09
N ASP A 248 5.98 20.49 -14.03
CA ASP A 248 7.33 21.08 -13.99
C ASP A 248 7.56 21.85 -12.68
#